data_AF-A0A673TK55-F1
#
_entry.id   AF-A0A673TK55-F1
#
_cell.length_a   1.000
_cell.length_b   1.000
_cell.length_c   1.000
_cell.angle_alpha   90.00
_cell.angle_beta   90.00
_cell.angle_gamma   90.00
#
_symmetry.space_group_name_H-M   'P 1'
#
loop_
_entity.id
_entity.type
_entity.pdbx_description
1 polymer ?
#
loop_
_entity_poly.entity_id
_entity_poly.type
_entity_poly.pdbx_seq_one_letter_code
_entity_poly.pdbx_strand_id
1 'polypeptide(L)'
;MPELGIQLVPEHVETRPLYHPRSPGLLQGSLHMWIDIFPRDVPAPPPVDIKPRQPISYELRVIIWNTEDVVLDDVNPLTGEMSSDIYVKSWVKGLEHDKQETDVHFNSLTGEGNFNWRFVFRFDYLPTEREVSVRRRPGPFALEEAEFRQPAVLVLQVWDYDRISANDFLGRAFLPPTSTPSPTFCPHCRCPLALGSVP
;
A
#
# COMPACT_ATOMS: atom_id res chain seq x y z
N MET A 1 6.71 19.19 -15.35
CA MET A 1 6.57 20.66 -15.14
C MET A 1 6.38 20.88 -13.65
N PRO A 2 6.80 21.99 -13.04
CA PRO A 2 6.41 22.24 -11.65
C PRO A 2 4.89 22.39 -11.63
N GLU A 3 4.18 21.32 -11.27
CA GLU A 3 2.74 21.36 -10.99
C GLU A 3 2.46 22.15 -9.69
N LEU A 4 3.52 22.49 -8.95
CA LEU A 4 3.52 23.36 -7.79
C LEU A 4 4.04 24.77 -8.14
N GLY A 5 3.13 25.63 -8.58
CA GLY A 5 3.11 27.07 -8.26
C GLY A 5 4.23 28.00 -8.76
N ILE A 6 5.25 27.53 -9.46
CA ILE A 6 6.32 28.39 -9.99
C ILE A 6 6.06 28.66 -11.47
N GLN A 7 5.63 29.89 -11.80
CA GLN A 7 5.48 30.35 -13.16
C GLN A 7 6.87 30.61 -13.77
N LEU A 8 7.32 29.71 -14.66
CA LEU A 8 8.59 29.88 -15.37
C LEU A 8 8.46 31.01 -16.39
N VAL A 9 9.48 31.86 -16.47
CA VAL A 9 9.60 32.92 -17.47
C VAL A 9 9.90 32.26 -18.83
N PRO A 10 9.01 32.33 -19.84
CA PRO A 10 9.17 31.59 -21.11
C PRO A 10 10.49 31.88 -21.83
N GLU A 11 11.01 33.10 -21.72
CA GLU A 11 12.29 33.54 -22.29
C GLU A 11 13.48 32.76 -21.73
N HIS A 12 13.34 32.16 -20.55
CA HIS A 12 14.39 31.38 -19.86
C HIS A 12 14.21 29.87 -20.02
N VAL A 13 13.19 29.43 -20.77
CA VAL A 13 12.90 28.02 -21.02
C VAL A 13 13.28 27.67 -22.46
N GLU A 14 14.31 26.86 -22.61
CA GLU A 14 14.71 26.32 -23.91
C GLU A 14 14.05 24.96 -24.15
N THR A 15 13.35 24.80 -25.27
CA THR A 15 12.74 23.53 -25.66
C THR A 15 13.43 22.96 -26.90
N ARG A 16 13.97 21.74 -26.79
CA ARG A 16 14.65 21.04 -27.90
C ARG A 16 13.87 19.79 -28.32
N PRO A 17 13.52 19.63 -29.60
CA PRO A 17 12.87 18.41 -30.09
C PRO A 17 13.85 17.22 -30.06
N LEU A 18 13.35 16.04 -29.68
CA LEU A 18 14.09 14.78 -29.68
C LEU A 18 13.74 13.95 -30.92
N TYR A 19 14.77 13.45 -31.59
CA TYR A 19 14.65 12.64 -32.80
C TYR A 19 15.44 11.33 -32.67
N HIS A 20 14.88 10.23 -33.18
CA HIS A 20 15.66 8.98 -33.31
C HIS A 20 16.57 9.07 -34.53
N PRO A 21 17.85 8.64 -34.44
CA PRO A 21 18.70 8.51 -35.62
C PRO A 21 18.13 7.57 -36.69
N ARG A 22 17.32 6.57 -36.29
CA ARG A 22 16.66 5.62 -37.20
C ARG A 22 15.37 6.13 -37.83
N SER A 23 14.86 7.28 -37.40
CA SER A 23 13.62 7.89 -37.91
C SER A 23 13.73 9.42 -37.93
N PRO A 24 14.73 9.97 -38.66
CA PRO A 24 14.90 11.41 -38.74
C PRO A 24 13.64 12.04 -39.36
N GLY A 25 13.07 13.05 -38.68
CA GLY A 25 11.84 13.73 -39.09
C GLY A 25 10.59 13.38 -38.29
N LEU A 26 10.58 12.28 -37.52
CA LEU A 26 9.51 12.00 -36.58
C LEU A 26 9.87 12.51 -35.18
N LEU A 27 9.13 13.49 -34.68
CA LEU A 27 9.27 14.00 -33.32
C LEU A 27 8.90 12.92 -32.31
N GLN A 28 9.81 12.56 -31.41
CA GLN A 28 9.60 11.53 -30.39
C GLN A 28 9.43 12.09 -28.97
N GLY A 29 9.53 13.40 -28.83
CA GLY A 29 9.44 14.10 -27.56
C GLY A 29 10.14 15.44 -27.63
N SER A 30 10.17 16.14 -26.51
CA SER A 30 10.89 17.40 -26.36
C SER A 30 11.57 17.45 -25.00
N LEU A 31 12.80 17.96 -25.00
CA LEU A 31 13.55 18.29 -23.80
C LEU A 31 13.26 19.75 -23.47
N HIS A 32 12.70 20.01 -22.28
CA HIS A 32 12.54 21.36 -21.76
C HIS A 32 13.64 21.61 -20.73
N MET A 33 14.38 22.70 -20.90
CA MET A 33 15.49 23.11 -20.03
C MET A 33 15.24 24.53 -19.53
N TRP A 34 15.67 24.82 -18.32
CA TRP A 34 15.76 26.18 -17.80
C TRP A 34 17.17 26.39 -17.24
N ILE A 35 17.61 27.65 -17.23
CA ILE A 35 18.94 28.01 -16.72
C ILE A 35 18.74 28.95 -15.53
N ASP A 36 19.28 28.57 -14.38
CA ASP A 36 19.40 29.45 -13.23
C ASP A 36 20.77 30.15 -13.27
N ILE A 37 20.77 31.48 -13.31
CA ILE A 37 21.99 32.30 -13.35
C ILE A 37 22.27 32.83 -11.94
N PHE A 38 23.41 32.45 -11.36
CA PHE A 38 23.83 32.88 -10.04
C PHE A 38 24.91 33.98 -10.12
N PRO A 39 24.92 34.96 -9.20
CA PRO A 39 26.02 35.90 -9.02
C PRO A 39 27.34 35.16 -8.70
N ARG A 40 28.49 35.71 -9.12
CA ARG A 40 29.81 35.06 -8.97
C ARG A 40 30.25 34.91 -7.51
N ASP A 41 29.71 35.72 -6.62
CA ASP A 41 29.94 35.74 -5.17
C ASP A 41 29.15 34.66 -4.43
N VAL A 42 28.19 34.01 -5.09
CA VAL A 42 27.44 32.89 -4.52
C VAL A 42 28.02 31.57 -5.06
N PRO A 43 28.41 30.62 -4.20
CA PRO A 43 28.86 29.31 -4.67
C PRO A 43 27.71 28.62 -5.42
N ALA A 44 28.05 27.91 -6.50
CA ALA A 44 27.07 27.13 -7.24
C ALA A 44 26.38 26.12 -6.30
N PRO A 45 25.06 25.90 -6.45
CA PRO A 45 24.38 24.87 -5.68
C PRO A 45 25.02 23.51 -5.95
N PRO A 46 25.05 22.61 -4.95
CA PRO A 46 25.59 21.28 -5.15
C PRO A 46 24.81 20.55 -6.27
N PRO A 47 25.49 19.73 -7.09
CA PRO A 47 24.81 18.92 -8.10
C PRO A 47 23.71 18.08 -7.49
N VAL A 48 22.54 18.05 -8.13
CA VAL A 48 21.42 17.20 -7.73
C VAL A 48 21.70 15.78 -8.18
N ASP A 49 21.64 14.81 -7.26
CA ASP A 49 21.70 13.40 -7.63
C ASP A 49 20.38 12.99 -8.31
N ILE A 50 20.46 12.71 -9.61
CA ILE A 50 19.34 12.26 -10.44
C ILE A 50 19.27 10.74 -10.59
N LYS A 51 20.10 9.99 -9.84
CA LYS A 51 20.00 8.52 -9.84
C LYS A 51 18.59 8.09 -9.43
N PRO A 52 18.07 7.00 -10.03
CA PRO A 52 16.81 6.43 -9.59
C PRO A 52 16.85 6.17 -8.08
N ARG A 53 15.80 6.58 -7.38
CA ARG A 53 15.67 6.31 -5.94
C ARG A 53 15.69 4.81 -5.72
N GLN A 54 16.46 4.39 -4.73
CA GLN A 54 16.52 2.99 -4.31
C GLN A 54 15.44 2.74 -3.25
N PRO A 55 14.78 1.57 -3.28
CA PRO A 55 13.88 1.17 -2.22
C PRO A 55 14.59 1.10 -0.87
N ILE A 56 13.87 1.45 0.20
CA ILE A 56 14.33 1.40 1.58
C ILE A 56 13.56 0.29 2.28
N SER A 57 14.21 -0.51 3.13
CA SER A 57 13.51 -1.54 3.90
C SER A 57 12.68 -0.91 5.02
N TYR A 58 11.40 -1.25 5.10
CA TYR A 58 10.45 -0.79 6.11
C TYR A 58 9.84 -1.97 6.86
N GLU A 59 9.43 -1.71 8.11
CA GLU A 59 8.63 -2.62 8.91
C GLU A 59 7.28 -1.97 9.26
N LEU A 60 6.19 -2.57 8.78
CA LEU A 60 4.82 -2.16 9.09
C LEU A 60 4.24 -3.07 10.17
N ARG A 61 3.85 -2.47 11.29
CA ARG A 61 3.20 -3.16 12.40
C ARG A 61 1.72 -2.81 12.40
N VAL A 62 0.88 -3.83 12.32
CA VAL A 62 -0.58 -3.69 12.37
C VAL A 62 -1.07 -4.44 13.59
N ILE A 63 -1.74 -3.74 14.51
CA ILE A 63 -2.29 -4.34 15.71
C ILE A 63 -3.81 -4.39 15.57
N ILE A 64 -4.36 -5.60 15.63
CA ILE A 64 -5.79 -5.88 15.70
C ILE A 64 -6.15 -6.01 17.17
N TRP A 65 -6.71 -4.96 17.76
CA TRP A 65 -7.18 -4.99 19.15
C TRP A 65 -8.48 -5.77 19.25
N ASN A 66 -9.51 -5.22 18.62
CA ASN A 66 -10.86 -5.75 18.64
C ASN A 66 -11.60 -5.44 17.34
N THR A 67 -12.69 -6.16 17.11
CA THR A 67 -13.73 -5.86 16.14
C THR A 67 -15.02 -5.54 16.88
N GLU A 68 -15.86 -4.68 16.29
CA GLU A 68 -17.20 -4.38 16.79
C GLU A 68 -18.18 -4.32 15.62
N ASP A 69 -19.46 -4.57 15.90
CA ASP A 69 -20.58 -4.61 14.95
C ASP A 69 -20.41 -5.61 13.78
N VAL A 70 -19.69 -6.71 13.98
CA VAL A 70 -19.57 -7.75 12.93
C VAL A 70 -20.90 -8.46 12.71
N VAL A 71 -21.25 -8.70 11.43
CA VAL A 71 -22.46 -9.44 11.06
C VAL A 71 -22.40 -10.84 11.63
N LEU A 72 -23.51 -11.27 12.25
CA LEU A 72 -23.67 -12.62 12.78
C LEU A 72 -24.27 -13.50 11.67
N ASP A 73 -23.52 -14.50 11.21
CA ASP A 73 -23.93 -15.36 10.09
C ASP A 73 -24.29 -16.80 10.54
N ASP A 74 -23.77 -17.26 11.68
CA ASP A 74 -24.09 -18.59 12.22
C ASP A 74 -25.38 -18.58 13.05
N VAL A 75 -26.18 -19.65 12.92
CA VAL A 75 -27.36 -19.89 13.76
C VAL A 75 -27.18 -21.19 14.51
N ASN A 76 -27.18 -21.12 15.85
CA ASN A 76 -27.09 -22.31 16.69
C ASN A 76 -28.37 -23.16 16.56
N PRO A 77 -28.29 -24.41 16.06
CA PRO A 77 -29.47 -25.25 15.80
C PRO A 77 -30.20 -25.70 17.08
N LEU A 78 -29.59 -25.58 18.26
CA LEU A 78 -30.18 -25.95 19.55
C LEU A 78 -30.84 -24.77 20.26
N THR A 79 -30.22 -23.58 20.24
CA THR A 79 -30.73 -22.39 20.95
C THR A 79 -31.43 -21.39 20.03
N GLY A 80 -31.19 -21.46 18.72
CA GLY A 80 -31.66 -20.47 17.74
C GLY A 80 -30.94 -19.12 17.81
N GLU A 81 -29.90 -19.00 18.64
CA GLU A 81 -29.12 -17.78 18.79
C GLU A 81 -28.17 -17.60 17.60
N MET A 82 -28.04 -16.35 17.16
CA MET A 82 -27.09 -15.99 16.11
C MET A 82 -25.72 -15.73 16.72
N SER A 83 -24.66 -16.20 16.07
CA SER A 83 -23.27 -15.94 16.45
C SER A 83 -22.36 -15.88 15.23
N SER A 84 -21.09 -15.56 15.41
CA SER A 84 -20.03 -15.73 14.40
C SER A 84 -18.70 -16.11 15.06
N ASP A 85 -17.91 -16.90 14.36
CA ASP A 85 -16.55 -17.32 14.68
C ASP A 85 -15.53 -16.43 13.93
N ILE A 86 -15.23 -15.26 14.47
CA ILE A 86 -14.56 -14.17 13.74
C ILE A 86 -13.04 -14.36 13.68
N TYR A 87 -12.43 -14.14 12.52
CA TYR A 87 -10.98 -13.99 12.39
C TYR A 87 -10.59 -12.99 11.28
N VAL A 88 -9.37 -12.45 11.37
CA VAL A 88 -8.90 -11.38 10.48
C VAL A 88 -7.68 -11.82 9.68
N LYS A 89 -7.69 -11.57 8.38
CA LYS A 89 -6.55 -11.76 7.46
C LYS A 89 -5.98 -10.42 7.02
N SER A 90 -4.67 -10.34 6.91
CA SER A 90 -3.97 -9.12 6.48
C SER A 90 -2.79 -9.42 5.57
N TRP A 91 -2.56 -8.58 4.56
CA TRP A 91 -1.35 -8.61 3.74
C TRP A 91 -1.09 -7.26 3.06
N VAL A 92 0.15 -7.02 2.65
CA VAL A 92 0.49 -5.87 1.79
C VAL A 92 0.35 -6.30 0.32
N LYS A 93 -0.36 -5.51 -0.49
CA LYS A 93 -0.53 -5.78 -1.92
C LYS A 93 0.83 -5.91 -2.59
N GLY A 94 1.03 -6.99 -3.37
CA GLY A 94 2.31 -7.34 -3.99
C GLY A 94 3.14 -8.33 -3.17
N LEU A 95 2.81 -8.48 -1.89
CA LEU A 95 3.40 -9.43 -0.96
C LEU A 95 2.34 -10.42 -0.47
N GLU A 96 1.51 -10.93 -1.39
CA GLU A 96 0.43 -11.87 -1.05
C GLU A 96 0.94 -13.17 -0.42
N HIS A 97 2.22 -13.50 -0.62
CA HIS A 97 2.88 -14.66 -0.02
C HIS A 97 3.16 -14.47 1.48
N ASP A 98 3.24 -13.24 1.98
CA ASP A 98 3.40 -12.89 3.39
C ASP A 98 2.04 -12.57 4.03
N LYS A 99 0.98 -13.28 3.60
CA LYS A 99 -0.34 -13.15 4.20
C LYS A 99 -0.32 -13.71 5.61
N GLN A 100 -0.85 -12.94 6.55
CA GLN A 100 -0.95 -13.31 7.96
C GLN A 100 -2.43 -13.32 8.39
N GLU A 101 -2.75 -14.14 9.39
CA GLU A 101 -4.09 -14.24 9.97
C GLU A 101 -4.03 -14.28 11.50
N THR A 102 -5.11 -13.85 12.14
CA THR A 102 -5.29 -13.96 13.60
C THR A 102 -5.79 -15.35 13.97
N ASP A 103 -5.75 -15.66 15.27
CA ASP A 103 -6.57 -16.73 15.84
C ASP A 103 -8.07 -16.44 15.64
N VAL A 104 -8.90 -17.47 15.78
CA VAL A 104 -10.37 -17.39 15.68
C VAL A 104 -10.98 -17.04 17.03
N HIS A 105 -11.84 -16.03 17.04
CA HIS A 105 -12.68 -15.68 18.18
C HIS A 105 -14.02 -16.40 18.07
N PHE A 106 -14.19 -17.48 18.83
CA PHE A 106 -15.38 -18.34 18.72
C PHE A 106 -16.62 -17.75 19.42
N ASN A 107 -17.78 -17.96 18.79
CA ASN A 107 -19.10 -17.73 19.34
C ASN A 107 -19.34 -16.27 19.81
N SER A 108 -18.99 -15.31 18.94
CA SER A 108 -19.35 -13.91 19.17
C SER A 108 -20.85 -13.73 19.04
N LEU A 109 -21.53 -13.36 20.13
CA LEU A 109 -22.98 -13.15 20.17
C LEU A 109 -23.38 -11.70 19.84
N THR A 110 -22.43 -10.77 19.91
CA THR A 110 -22.65 -9.32 19.75
C THR A 110 -21.95 -8.75 18.52
N GLY A 111 -21.19 -9.57 17.78
CA GLY A 111 -20.32 -9.11 16.70
C GLY A 111 -19.00 -8.51 17.20
N GLU A 112 -18.70 -8.64 18.50
CA GLU A 112 -17.43 -8.24 19.10
C GLU A 112 -16.42 -9.39 19.04
N GLY A 113 -15.18 -9.08 18.67
CA GLY A 113 -14.06 -10.03 18.69
C GLY A 113 -12.85 -9.38 19.35
N ASN A 114 -12.15 -10.09 20.23
CA ASN A 114 -10.97 -9.59 20.93
C ASN A 114 -9.75 -10.43 20.55
N PHE A 115 -8.74 -9.78 19.99
CA PHE A 115 -7.59 -10.48 19.39
C PHE A 115 -6.27 -10.07 20.04
N ASN A 116 -6.06 -8.78 20.31
CA ASN A 116 -4.76 -8.24 20.72
C ASN A 116 -3.59 -8.81 19.87
N TRP A 117 -3.81 -8.88 18.56
CA TRP A 117 -2.92 -9.56 17.63
C TRP A 117 -2.03 -8.56 16.90
N ARG A 118 -0.77 -8.91 16.63
CA ARG A 118 0.18 -8.02 15.96
C ARG A 118 0.75 -8.67 14.71
N PHE A 119 0.33 -8.19 13.55
CA PHE A 119 0.99 -8.47 12.28
C PHE A 119 2.24 -7.62 12.12
N VAL A 120 3.29 -8.23 11.55
CA VAL A 120 4.55 -7.55 11.24
C VAL A 120 4.91 -7.88 9.80
N PHE A 121 4.85 -6.87 8.93
CA PHE A 121 5.20 -7.00 7.51
C PHE A 121 6.51 -6.27 7.25
N ARG A 122 7.44 -6.91 6.53
CA ARG A 122 8.72 -6.31 6.12
C ARG A 122 8.76 -6.19 4.62
N PHE A 123 9.02 -4.99 4.11
CA PHE A 123 9.01 -4.74 2.68
C PHE A 123 9.87 -3.56 2.27
N ASP A 124 10.29 -3.57 1.01
CA ASP A 124 11.03 -2.48 0.42
C ASP A 124 10.07 -1.42 -0.14
N TYR A 125 10.23 -0.17 0.29
CA TYR A 125 9.31 0.93 0.03
C TYR A 125 10.03 2.15 -0.55
N LEU A 126 9.37 2.78 -1.52
CA LEU A 126 9.75 4.05 -2.11
C LEU A 126 8.82 5.16 -1.57
N PRO A 127 9.25 5.94 -0.56
CA PRO A 127 8.35 6.84 0.17
C PRO A 127 7.87 8.04 -0.66
N THR A 128 8.63 8.48 -1.66
CA THR A 128 8.23 9.59 -2.54
C THR A 128 7.16 9.13 -3.53
N GLU A 129 7.35 7.96 -4.14
CA GLU A 129 6.46 7.34 -5.12
C GLU A 129 5.26 6.63 -4.46
N ARG A 130 5.36 6.30 -3.17
CA ARG A 130 4.40 5.52 -2.39
C ARG A 130 4.19 4.10 -2.91
N GLU A 131 5.26 3.51 -3.41
CA GLU A 131 5.25 2.18 -4.03
C GLU A 131 6.06 1.17 -3.21
N VAL A 132 5.59 -0.07 -3.16
CA VAL A 132 6.39 -1.23 -2.72
C VAL A 132 7.18 -1.74 -3.91
N SER A 133 8.46 -2.02 -3.69
CA SER A 133 9.32 -2.74 -4.61
C SER A 133 9.33 -4.22 -4.23
N VAL A 134 8.91 -5.07 -5.17
CA VAL A 134 8.89 -6.52 -4.99
C VAL A 134 9.74 -7.17 -6.05
N ARG A 135 10.74 -7.96 -5.64
CA ARG A 135 11.50 -8.81 -6.55
C ARG A 135 10.80 -10.16 -6.66
N ARG A 136 10.31 -10.49 -7.84
CA ARG A 136 9.70 -11.80 -8.11
C ARG A 136 9.97 -12.25 -9.54
N ARG A 137 9.89 -13.55 -9.76
CA ARG A 137 9.96 -14.11 -11.11
C ARG A 137 8.65 -13.84 -11.86
N PRO A 138 8.68 -13.26 -13.08
CA PRO A 138 7.47 -12.94 -13.85
C PRO A 138 6.64 -14.17 -14.25
N GLY A 139 7.21 -15.38 -14.21
CA GLY A 139 6.51 -16.61 -14.57
C GLY A 139 7.31 -17.86 -14.23
N PRO A 140 6.69 -19.05 -14.37
CA PRO A 140 7.27 -20.33 -13.95
C PRO A 140 8.54 -20.72 -14.72
N PHE A 141 8.81 -20.09 -15.87
CA PHE A 141 9.98 -20.34 -16.70
C PHE A 141 10.97 -19.18 -16.75
N ALA A 142 10.72 -18.09 -16.01
CA ALA A 142 11.65 -16.98 -15.96
C ALA A 142 12.89 -17.36 -15.14
N LEU A 143 14.08 -17.26 -15.76
CA LEU A 143 15.35 -17.51 -15.07
C LEU A 143 15.72 -16.39 -14.10
N GLU A 144 15.37 -15.15 -14.42
CA GLU A 144 15.76 -13.97 -13.65
C GLU A 144 14.58 -13.35 -12.90
N GLU A 145 14.87 -12.80 -11.73
CA GLU A 145 13.92 -12.02 -10.94
C GLU A 145 13.80 -10.62 -11.51
N ALA A 146 12.57 -10.16 -11.69
CA ALA A 146 12.30 -8.79 -12.08
C ALA A 146 11.80 -7.99 -10.87
N GLU A 147 12.20 -6.72 -10.80
CA GLU A 147 11.67 -5.76 -9.84
C GLU A 147 10.33 -5.24 -10.37
N PHE A 148 9.27 -5.48 -9.59
CA PHE A 148 7.94 -4.95 -9.84
C PHE A 148 7.63 -3.89 -8.81
N ARG A 149 7.12 -2.76 -9.28
CA ARG A 149 6.67 -1.67 -8.44
C ARG A 149 5.16 -1.55 -8.51
N GLN A 150 4.56 -1.29 -7.36
CA GLN A 150 3.13 -1.10 -7.28
C GLN A 150 2.75 -0.30 -6.04
N PRO A 151 1.59 0.37 -6.04
CA PRO A 151 1.14 1.15 -4.89
C PRO A 151 1.09 0.30 -3.62
N ALA A 152 1.66 0.84 -2.54
CA ALA A 152 1.61 0.20 -1.24
C ALA A 152 0.20 0.29 -0.66
N VAL A 153 -0.46 -0.85 -0.51
CA VAL A 153 -1.82 -0.94 0.04
C VAL A 153 -1.88 -2.13 0.97
N LEU A 154 -2.15 -1.89 2.25
CA LEU A 154 -2.51 -2.90 3.22
C LEU A 154 -3.95 -3.36 2.96
N VAL A 155 -4.15 -4.65 2.82
CA VAL A 155 -5.46 -5.26 2.69
C VAL A 155 -5.78 -5.96 4.00
N LEU A 156 -6.93 -5.62 4.58
CA LEU A 156 -7.48 -6.27 5.76
C LEU A 156 -8.80 -6.91 5.40
N GLN A 157 -9.03 -8.15 5.84
CA GLN A 157 -10.27 -8.87 5.62
C GLN A 157 -10.75 -9.50 6.93
N VAL A 158 -12.06 -9.40 7.18
CA VAL A 158 -12.74 -10.08 8.28
C VAL A 158 -13.54 -11.24 7.70
N TRP A 159 -13.48 -12.38 8.38
CA TRP A 159 -14.06 -13.63 7.95
C TRP A 159 -14.78 -14.32 9.11
N ASP A 160 -15.81 -15.09 8.79
CA ASP A 160 -16.44 -16.06 9.68
C ASP A 160 -15.81 -17.43 9.46
N TYR A 161 -15.60 -18.20 10.53
CA TYR A 161 -14.99 -19.52 10.48
C TYR A 161 -16.04 -20.61 10.60
N ASP A 162 -16.31 -21.27 9.48
CA ASP A 162 -17.21 -22.40 9.42
C ASP A 162 -16.49 -23.72 9.71
N ARG A 163 -17.02 -24.51 10.66
CA ARG A 163 -16.47 -25.84 10.94
C ARG A 163 -16.79 -26.89 9.88
N ILE A 164 -17.91 -26.73 9.17
CA ILE A 164 -18.47 -27.75 8.27
C ILE A 164 -18.60 -27.21 6.83
N SER A 165 -18.74 -25.90 6.67
CA SER A 165 -18.88 -25.16 5.41
C SER A 165 -17.56 -24.51 4.99
N ALA A 166 -17.58 -23.80 3.85
CA ALA A 166 -16.52 -22.87 3.51
C ALA A 166 -16.72 -21.56 4.28
N ASN A 167 -15.64 -21.04 4.86
CA ASN A 167 -15.63 -19.79 5.62
C ASN A 167 -16.25 -18.61 4.86
N ASP A 168 -17.16 -17.91 5.54
CA ASP A 168 -17.83 -16.74 4.97
C ASP A 168 -17.02 -15.44 5.07
N PHE A 169 -17.13 -14.63 4.02
CA PHE A 169 -16.43 -13.34 3.93
C PHE A 169 -17.33 -12.22 4.45
N LEU A 170 -16.92 -11.58 5.54
CA LEU A 170 -17.71 -10.56 6.22
C LEU A 170 -17.37 -9.13 5.75
N GLY A 171 -16.10 -8.85 5.45
CA GLY A 171 -15.72 -7.50 5.04
C GLY A 171 -14.25 -7.31 4.71
N ARG A 172 -13.94 -6.18 4.06
CA ARG A 172 -12.56 -5.82 3.66
C ARG A 172 -12.32 -4.32 3.69
N ALA A 173 -11.09 -3.95 4.02
CA ALA A 173 -10.58 -2.59 3.85
C ALA A 173 -9.24 -2.57 3.09
N PHE A 174 -8.98 -1.40 2.51
CA PHE A 174 -7.73 -1.07 1.83
C PHE A 174 -7.16 0.18 2.49
N LEU A 175 -5.97 0.09 3.04
CA LEU A 175 -5.33 1.18 3.77
C LEU A 175 -3.96 1.49 3.16
N PRO A 176 -3.67 2.74 2.77
CA PRO A 176 -2.29 3.12 2.51
C PRO A 176 -1.46 2.99 3.80
N PRO A 177 -0.20 2.55 3.73
CA PRO A 177 0.64 2.38 4.92
C PRO A 177 0.87 3.68 5.71
N THR A 178 0.71 4.83 5.05
CA THR A 178 0.96 6.16 5.60
C THR A 178 -0.30 6.83 6.16
N SER A 179 -1.50 6.27 5.97
CA SER A 179 -2.70 6.82 6.61
C SER A 179 -2.80 6.35 8.05
N THR A 180 -2.98 7.28 8.98
CA THR A 180 -3.65 6.95 10.24
C THR A 180 -5.10 6.59 9.89
N PRO A 181 -5.58 5.38 10.20
CA PRO A 181 -6.93 5.01 9.85
C PRO A 181 -7.88 5.75 10.79
N SER A 182 -8.81 6.53 10.23
CA SER A 182 -10.00 6.94 10.97
C SER A 182 -10.87 5.70 11.25
N PRO A 183 -11.50 5.57 12.42
CA PRO A 183 -12.20 4.36 12.88
C PRO A 183 -13.43 3.94 12.06
N THR A 184 -13.73 4.61 10.96
CA THR A 184 -14.79 4.22 10.03
C THR A 184 -14.27 3.18 9.05
N PHE A 185 -14.28 1.92 9.50
CA PHE A 185 -14.48 0.80 8.58
C PHE A 185 -15.90 0.88 8.01
N CYS A 186 -16.18 0.08 6.97
CA CYS A 186 -17.47 -0.14 6.29
C CYS A 186 -18.72 0.35 7.08
N PRO A 187 -19.81 0.84 6.46
CA PRO A 187 -21.03 1.21 7.21
C PRO A 187 -21.60 0.13 8.15
N HIS A 188 -21.03 -1.09 8.15
CA HIS A 188 -21.40 -2.24 8.96
C HIS A 188 -20.29 -2.83 9.84
N CYS A 189 -19.07 -2.28 9.93
CA CYS A 189 -18.08 -2.77 10.90
C CYS A 189 -17.15 -1.64 11.35
N ARG A 190 -16.70 -1.63 12.60
CA ARG A 190 -15.61 -0.76 13.06
C ARG A 190 -14.46 -1.61 13.59
N CYS A 191 -13.24 -1.24 13.22
CA CYS A 191 -12.03 -1.85 13.76
C CYS A 191 -11.03 -0.74 14.08
N PRO A 192 -10.75 -0.45 15.36
CA PRO A 192 -9.73 0.51 15.74
C PRO A 192 -8.34 -0.07 15.42
N LEU A 193 -7.69 0.49 14.39
CA LEU A 193 -6.33 0.10 14.00
C LEU A 193 -5.33 1.15 14.48
N ALA A 194 -4.26 0.71 15.13
CA ALA A 194 -3.06 1.51 15.31
C ALA A 194 -2.04 1.13 14.22
N LEU A 195 -1.78 2.06 13.29
CA LEU A 195 -0.71 1.91 12.31
C LEU A 195 0.56 2.60 12.85
N GLY A 196 1.60 1.81 13.11
CA GLY A 196 2.92 2.29 13.46
C GLY A 196 3.93 1.89 12.40
N SER A 197 4.54 2.87 11.72
CA SER A 197 5.71 2.67 10.87
C SER A 197 6.95 3.12 11.64
N VAL A 198 7.87 2.20 11.92
CA VAL A 198 9.20 2.56 12.45
C VAL A 198 10.19 2.47 11.28
N PRO A 199 10.94 3.54 10.98
CA PRO A 199 12.00 3.51 9.97
C PRO A 199 13.20 2.65 10.40
#